data_AF-L8HMU5-F1
#
_entry.id   AF-L8HMU5-F1
#
_cell.length_a   1.000
_cell.length_b   1.000
_cell.length_c   1.000
_cell.angle_alpha   90.00
_cell.angle_beta   90.00
_cell.angle_gamma   90.00
#
_symmetry.space_group_name_H-M   'P 1'
#
loop_
_entity.id
_entity.type
_entity.pdbx_description
1 polymer ?
#
loop_
_entity_poly.entity_id
_entity_poly.type
_entity_poly.pdbx_seq_one_letter_code
_entity_poly.pdbx_strand_id
1 'polypeptide(L)'
;MEKLDQLVPPRPFTNVSSTTSATHSRATVLSPRDTYCRGDRLDVLLEMREHLGRRKEYGGDFLRARIFSPGLKAGASGKVTDFNNGTYLVSFTLFWEGQVSLSVLLIHPSEGVSALWRARNQGYDRVNFTGQFANGPSRVLSKCGLTLHTSAELCEYLDDRDQEAFYCLKPPRVPCEALTHVTTRSANISYIRQKEWALFHR
;
A
#
# COMPACT_ATOMS: atom_id res chain seq x y z
N MET A 1 -11.62 -2.39 10.20
CA MET A 1 -10.20 -2.49 9.81
C MET A 1 -9.59 -3.85 10.15
N GLU A 2 -9.98 -4.49 11.25
CA GLU A 2 -9.42 -5.77 11.74
C GLU A 2 -9.32 -6.89 10.68
N LYS A 3 -10.31 -7.02 9.80
CA LYS A 3 -10.29 -8.03 8.72
C LYS A 3 -9.15 -7.81 7.71
N LEU A 4 -8.71 -6.56 7.51
CA LEU A 4 -7.60 -6.23 6.60
C LEU A 4 -6.24 -6.38 7.29
N ASP A 5 -6.16 -6.10 8.59
CA ASP A 5 -4.94 -6.33 9.37
C ASP A 5 -4.57 -7.83 9.43
N GLN A 6 -5.57 -8.71 9.46
CA GLN A 6 -5.35 -10.16 9.36
C GLN A 6 -4.75 -10.59 8.03
N LEU A 7 -4.96 -9.84 6.94
CA LEU A 7 -4.40 -10.13 5.62
C LEU A 7 -2.95 -9.66 5.48
N VAL A 8 -2.49 -8.74 6.33
CA VAL A 8 -1.13 -8.19 6.32
C VAL A 8 -0.51 -8.36 7.71
N PRO A 9 -0.11 -9.60 8.07
CA PRO A 9 0.48 -9.85 9.38
C PRO A 9 1.80 -9.06 9.54
N PRO A 10 2.11 -8.57 10.75
CA PRO A 10 3.38 -7.90 11.01
C PRO A 10 4.58 -8.79 10.65
N ARG A 11 5.41 -8.29 9.74
CA ARG A 11 6.70 -8.88 9.36
C ARG A 11 7.82 -7.91 9.76
N PRO A 12 8.59 -8.20 10.82
CA PRO A 12 9.67 -7.32 11.24
C PRO A 12 10.80 -7.34 10.22
N PHE A 13 11.34 -6.17 9.92
CA PHE A 13 12.49 -6.01 9.04
C PHE A 13 13.78 -5.88 9.86
N THR A 14 14.70 -6.83 9.69
CA THR A 14 16.02 -6.83 10.34
C THR A 14 17.13 -6.49 9.35
N ASN A 15 17.18 -7.18 8.21
CA ASN A 15 18.18 -7.01 7.15
C ASN A 15 17.56 -7.29 5.77
N VAL A 16 18.08 -6.65 4.72
CA VAL A 16 17.70 -6.91 3.32
C VAL A 16 17.99 -8.36 2.93
N SER A 17 19.08 -8.95 3.44
CA SER A 17 19.45 -10.33 3.09
C SER A 17 18.39 -11.37 3.44
N SER A 18 17.56 -11.10 4.47
CA SER A 18 16.47 -11.98 4.91
C SER A 18 15.14 -11.71 4.21
N THR A 19 15.09 -10.74 3.30
CA THR A 19 13.88 -10.41 2.54
C THR A 19 13.79 -11.24 1.27
N THR A 20 12.61 -11.24 0.64
CA THR A 20 12.34 -12.06 -0.53
C THR A 20 13.18 -11.64 -1.74
N SER A 21 13.92 -12.58 -2.30
CA SER A 21 14.76 -12.41 -3.48
C SER A 21 14.11 -13.04 -4.69
N ALA A 22 13.66 -12.23 -5.64
CA ALA A 22 13.07 -12.73 -6.89
C ALA A 22 14.03 -13.64 -7.67
N THR A 23 15.33 -13.31 -7.69
CA THR A 23 16.39 -14.05 -8.39
C THR A 23 16.63 -15.46 -7.84
N HIS A 24 16.52 -15.64 -6.53
CA HIS A 24 16.73 -16.93 -5.87
C HIS A 24 15.44 -17.75 -5.78
N SER A 25 14.29 -17.10 -5.89
CA SER A 25 12.97 -17.76 -5.84
C SER A 25 12.74 -18.59 -7.10
N ARG A 26 11.87 -19.60 -7.00
CA ARG A 26 11.60 -20.54 -8.09
C ARG A 26 10.13 -20.52 -8.47
N ALA A 27 9.87 -20.62 -9.77
CA ALA A 27 8.53 -20.83 -10.31
C ALA A 27 8.49 -22.19 -11.03
N THR A 28 7.44 -22.97 -10.82
CA THR A 28 7.29 -24.30 -11.42
C THR A 28 5.87 -24.47 -11.92
N VAL A 29 5.71 -24.74 -13.22
CA VAL A 29 4.42 -25.11 -13.80
C VAL A 29 4.02 -26.48 -13.27
N LEU A 30 2.82 -26.57 -12.69
CA LEU A 30 2.27 -27.81 -12.16
C LEU A 30 1.60 -28.60 -13.28
N SER A 31 1.86 -29.91 -13.32
CA SER A 31 1.29 -30.84 -14.30
C SER A 31 1.36 -30.32 -15.74
N PRO A 32 2.56 -29.97 -16.24
CA PRO A 32 2.71 -29.39 -17.57
C PRO A 32 2.20 -30.33 -18.65
N ARG A 33 1.50 -29.78 -19.63
CA ARG A 33 1.02 -30.46 -20.83
C ARG A 33 1.71 -29.91 -22.06
N ASP A 34 1.83 -30.73 -23.10
CA ASP A 34 2.37 -30.29 -24.39
C ASP A 34 1.45 -29.30 -25.09
N THR A 35 0.14 -29.45 -24.89
CA THR A 35 -0.90 -28.58 -25.46
C THR A 35 -1.94 -28.23 -24.42
N TYR A 36 -2.50 -27.02 -24.57
CA TYR A 36 -3.58 -26.50 -23.73
C TYR A 36 -4.70 -25.99 -24.62
N CYS A 37 -5.93 -26.16 -24.17
CA CYS A 37 -7.13 -25.63 -24.80
C CYS A 37 -7.45 -24.24 -24.25
N ARG A 38 -8.18 -23.44 -25.03
CA ARG A 38 -8.78 -22.20 -24.52
C ARG A 38 -9.74 -22.53 -23.38
N GLY A 39 -9.60 -21.83 -22.26
CA GLY A 39 -10.33 -22.05 -21.02
C GLY A 39 -9.61 -22.96 -20.03
N ASP A 40 -8.55 -23.66 -20.45
CA ASP A 40 -7.75 -24.47 -19.52
C ASP A 40 -7.09 -23.62 -18.43
N ARG A 41 -6.83 -24.27 -17.30
CA ARG A 41 -6.11 -23.68 -16.19
C ARG A 41 -4.63 -24.04 -16.25
N LEU A 42 -3.78 -23.03 -16.13
CA LEU A 42 -2.33 -23.17 -15.95
C LEU A 42 -1.98 -22.76 -14.51
N ASP A 43 -1.49 -23.72 -13.73
CA ASP A 43 -1.11 -23.51 -12.34
C ASP A 43 0.41 -23.44 -12.21
N VAL A 44 0.90 -22.45 -11.46
CA VAL A 44 2.32 -22.24 -11.19
C VAL A 44 2.54 -22.17 -9.69
N LEU A 45 3.35 -23.09 -9.17
CA LEU A 45 3.84 -23.04 -7.80
C LEU A 45 5.04 -22.11 -7.73
N LEU A 46 4.97 -21.14 -6.83
CA LEU A 46 6.08 -20.28 -6.47
C LEU A 46 6.66 -20.74 -5.14
N GLU A 47 7.98 -20.90 -5.08
CA GLU A 47 8.73 -21.10 -3.85
C GLU A 47 9.63 -19.89 -3.64
N MET A 48 9.25 -19.06 -2.67
CA MET A 48 9.94 -17.81 -2.38
C MET A 48 11.14 -18.07 -1.48
N ARG A 49 12.25 -17.43 -1.81
CA ARG A 49 13.54 -17.58 -1.13
C ARG A 49 14.11 -16.22 -0.75
N GLU A 50 14.87 -16.19 0.33
CA GLU A 50 15.64 -15.00 0.73
C GLU A 50 16.87 -14.80 -0.16
N HIS A 51 17.61 -13.69 0.02
CA HIS A 51 18.82 -13.41 -0.78
C HIS A 51 19.97 -14.38 -0.52
N LEU A 52 19.95 -15.10 0.62
CA LEU A 52 20.88 -16.20 0.91
C LEU A 52 20.40 -17.55 0.35
N GLY A 53 19.30 -17.57 -0.38
CA GLY A 53 18.77 -18.75 -1.05
C GLY A 53 17.97 -19.71 -0.15
N ARG A 54 17.85 -19.47 1.16
CA ARG A 54 16.95 -20.26 2.02
C ARG A 54 15.49 -20.01 1.65
N ARG A 55 14.67 -21.05 1.79
CA ARG A 55 13.22 -20.94 1.61
C ARG A 55 12.62 -20.07 2.71
N LYS A 56 11.68 -19.19 2.35
CA LYS A 56 10.91 -18.41 3.33
C LYS A 56 9.96 -19.32 4.10
N GLU A 57 9.72 -18.96 5.36
CA GLU A 57 8.82 -19.70 6.26
C GLU A 57 7.44 -19.03 6.37
N TYR A 58 7.24 -17.90 5.69
CA TYR A 58 6.03 -17.10 5.74
C TYR A 58 5.74 -16.41 4.40
N GLY A 59 4.47 -16.05 4.21
CA GLY A 59 3.99 -15.34 3.04
C GLY A 59 3.90 -13.81 3.22
N GLY A 60 2.99 -13.19 2.48
CA GLY A 60 2.66 -11.77 2.49
C GLY A 60 3.38 -10.93 1.43
N ASP A 61 4.08 -11.55 0.48
CA ASP A 61 4.77 -10.85 -0.60
C ASP A 61 3.73 -10.23 -1.55
N PHE A 62 3.98 -9.00 -1.99
CA PHE A 62 3.12 -8.37 -2.99
C PHE A 62 3.59 -8.77 -4.39
N LEU A 63 2.90 -9.76 -4.96
CA LEU A 63 3.21 -10.35 -6.25
C LEU A 63 2.22 -9.89 -7.32
N ARG A 64 2.73 -9.58 -8.52
CA ARG A 64 1.90 -9.42 -9.71
C ARG A 64 2.22 -10.52 -10.70
N ALA A 65 1.22 -11.35 -10.97
CA ALA A 65 1.33 -12.41 -11.95
C ALA A 65 0.46 -12.12 -13.18
N ARG A 66 1.02 -12.28 -14.37
CA ARG A 66 0.29 -12.10 -15.63
C ARG A 66 0.72 -13.10 -16.69
N ILE A 67 -0.21 -13.39 -17.59
CA ILE A 67 0.07 -13.97 -18.91
C ILE A 67 -0.19 -12.92 -19.98
N PHE A 68 0.57 -12.96 -21.08
CA PHE A 68 0.46 -11.98 -22.16
C PHE A 68 1.00 -12.53 -23.49
N SER A 69 0.46 -12.02 -24.59
CA SER A 69 0.91 -12.29 -25.96
C SER A 69 0.98 -10.96 -26.73
N PRO A 70 2.19 -10.36 -26.88
CA PRO A 70 2.32 -9.02 -27.47
C PRO A 70 1.73 -8.90 -28.88
N GLY A 71 1.91 -9.92 -29.72
CA GLY A 71 1.38 -9.93 -31.10
C GLY A 71 -0.15 -9.89 -31.17
N LEU A 72 -0.84 -10.40 -30.15
CA LEU A 72 -2.31 -10.39 -30.05
C LEU A 72 -2.82 -9.20 -29.24
N LYS A 73 -1.93 -8.37 -28.67
CA LYS A 73 -2.28 -7.31 -27.71
C LYS A 73 -3.17 -7.81 -26.56
N ALA A 74 -2.96 -9.06 -26.16
CA ALA A 74 -3.74 -9.74 -25.13
C ALA A 74 -2.94 -9.91 -23.84
N GLY A 75 -3.63 -9.79 -22.71
CA GLY A 75 -3.06 -10.00 -21.38
C GLY A 75 -4.13 -10.31 -20.35
N ALA A 76 -3.78 -11.15 -19.37
CA ALA A 76 -4.66 -11.50 -18.26
C ALA A 76 -3.87 -11.68 -16.97
N SER A 77 -4.50 -11.36 -15.84
CA SER A 77 -3.92 -11.50 -14.51
C SER A 77 -4.10 -12.93 -13.97
N GLY A 78 -3.09 -13.43 -13.26
CA GLY A 78 -3.20 -14.69 -12.52
C GLY A 78 -3.79 -14.46 -11.13
N LYS A 79 -4.57 -15.42 -10.64
CA LYS A 79 -5.02 -15.45 -9.24
C LYS A 79 -3.88 -15.96 -8.37
N VAL A 80 -3.37 -15.12 -7.47
CA VAL A 80 -2.33 -15.48 -6.50
C VAL A 80 -3.00 -15.95 -5.21
N THR A 81 -2.64 -17.15 -4.75
CA THR A 81 -3.05 -17.72 -3.46
C THR A 81 -1.81 -17.94 -2.61
N ASP A 82 -1.71 -17.24 -1.49
CA ASP A 82 -0.61 -17.37 -0.54
C ASP A 82 -0.91 -18.50 0.46
N PHE A 83 -0.01 -19.48 0.56
CA PHE A 83 -0.13 -20.56 1.54
C PHE A 83 0.48 -20.20 2.91
N ASN A 84 1.03 -18.99 3.03
CA ASN A 84 1.61 -18.41 4.24
C ASN A 84 2.78 -19.23 4.84
N ASN A 85 3.48 -20.00 4.00
CA ASN A 85 4.62 -20.84 4.37
C ASN A 85 5.79 -20.68 3.37
N GLY A 86 5.86 -19.50 2.74
CA GLY A 86 6.82 -19.16 1.69
C GLY A 86 6.51 -19.73 0.31
N THR A 87 5.38 -20.42 0.13
CA THR A 87 4.91 -20.83 -1.20
C THR A 87 3.58 -20.18 -1.58
N TYR A 88 3.40 -19.99 -2.88
CA TYR A 88 2.21 -19.40 -3.47
C TYR A 88 1.77 -20.25 -4.65
N LEU A 89 0.46 -20.33 -4.87
CA LEU A 89 -0.12 -20.87 -6.10
C LEU A 89 -0.61 -19.71 -6.95
N VAL A 90 -0.14 -19.65 -8.20
CA VAL A 90 -0.67 -18.74 -9.21
C VAL A 90 -1.46 -19.54 -10.22
N SER A 91 -2.75 -19.26 -10.33
CA SER A 91 -3.65 -19.89 -11.31
C SER A 91 -4.01 -18.92 -12.42
N PHE A 92 -3.79 -19.32 -13.66
CA PHE A 92 -4.20 -18.58 -14.86
C PHE A 92 -5.28 -19.34 -15.62
N THR A 93 -6.25 -18.63 -16.17
CA THR A 93 -7.12 -19.15 -17.22
C THR A 93 -6.56 -18.74 -18.58
N LEU A 94 -6.42 -19.70 -19.50
CA LEU A 94 -5.90 -19.45 -20.84
C LEU A 94 -7.01 -18.94 -21.76
N PHE A 95 -7.10 -17.62 -21.95
CA PHE A 95 -8.23 -17.00 -22.64
C PHE A 95 -8.15 -16.98 -24.17
N TRP A 96 -6.98 -17.24 -24.75
CA TRP A 96 -6.76 -17.18 -26.20
C TRP A 96 -5.80 -18.27 -26.68
N GLU A 97 -5.85 -18.56 -27.98
CA GLU A 97 -4.98 -19.51 -28.66
C GLU A 97 -3.64 -18.88 -29.05
N GLY A 98 -2.61 -19.72 -29.19
CA GLY A 98 -1.26 -19.31 -29.58
C GLY A 98 -0.28 -19.29 -28.42
N GLN A 99 0.94 -18.81 -28.69
CA GLN A 99 1.99 -18.76 -27.68
C GLN A 99 1.70 -17.68 -26.63
N VAL A 100 1.75 -18.08 -25.36
CA VAL A 100 1.54 -17.22 -24.21
C VAL A 100 2.84 -17.11 -23.41
N SER A 101 3.23 -15.89 -23.05
CA SER A 101 4.33 -15.64 -22.10
C SER A 101 3.77 -15.40 -20.71
N LEU A 102 4.45 -15.93 -19.70
CA LEU A 102 4.13 -15.75 -18.29
C LEU A 102 5.16 -14.85 -17.62
N SER A 103 4.71 -13.98 -16.71
CA SER A 103 5.57 -13.15 -15.89
C SER A 103 5.00 -13.04 -14.48
N VAL A 104 5.87 -13.29 -13.48
CA VAL A 104 5.62 -13.00 -12.08
C VAL A 104 6.60 -11.94 -11.63
N LEU A 105 6.09 -10.84 -11.09
CA LEU A 105 6.87 -9.73 -10.58
C LEU A 105 6.68 -9.65 -9.07
N LEU A 106 7.78 -9.76 -8.32
CA LEU A 106 7.82 -9.34 -6.91
C LEU A 106 7.82 -7.80 -6.87
N ILE A 107 6.73 -7.20 -6.42
CA ILE A 107 6.63 -5.74 -6.28
C ILE A 107 7.30 -5.30 -4.98
N HIS A 108 6.90 -5.92 -3.86
CA HIS A 108 7.48 -5.72 -2.53
C HIS A 108 7.56 -7.05 -1.77
N PRO A 109 8.65 -7.31 -1.05
CA PRO A 109 8.71 -8.45 -0.15
C PRO A 109 7.76 -8.23 1.05
N SER A 110 7.38 -9.30 1.74
CA SER A 110 6.38 -9.24 2.82
C SER A 110 6.76 -8.31 3.98
N GLU A 111 8.05 -8.10 4.24
CA GLU A 111 8.55 -7.10 5.18
C GLU A 111 8.23 -5.68 4.72
N GLY A 112 8.36 -5.40 3.42
CA GLY A 112 8.03 -4.11 2.82
C GLY A 112 6.54 -3.85 2.82
N VAL A 113 5.73 -4.87 2.52
CA VAL A 113 4.26 -4.79 2.61
C VAL A 113 3.82 -4.49 4.03
N SER A 114 4.37 -5.22 5.02
CA SER A 114 4.13 -4.97 6.44
C SER A 114 4.55 -3.56 6.87
N ALA A 115 5.72 -3.09 6.44
CA ALA A 115 6.19 -1.73 6.74
C ALA A 115 5.28 -0.65 6.14
N LEU A 116 4.83 -0.80 4.89
CA LEU A 116 3.88 0.11 4.25
C LEU A 116 2.53 0.10 4.95
N TRP A 117 2.01 -1.08 5.29
CA TRP A 117 0.73 -1.24 5.98
C TRP A 117 0.75 -0.59 7.37
N ARG A 118 1.78 -0.90 8.17
CA ARG A 118 2.01 -0.25 9.46
C ARG A 118 2.12 1.25 9.28
N ALA A 119 2.98 1.74 8.38
CA ALA A 119 3.17 3.16 8.19
C ALA A 119 1.85 3.85 7.84
N ARG A 120 1.06 3.30 6.90
CA ARG A 120 -0.27 3.77 6.50
C ARG A 120 -1.21 3.92 7.70
N ASN A 121 -1.25 2.94 8.58
CA ASN A 121 -2.21 2.90 9.67
C ASN A 121 -1.70 3.54 10.98
N GLN A 122 -0.42 3.82 11.10
CA GLN A 122 0.20 4.32 12.34
C GLN A 122 -0.01 5.82 12.59
N GLY A 123 -0.41 6.62 11.59
CA GLY A 123 -0.28 8.07 11.70
C GLY A 123 -1.39 8.92 11.10
N TYR A 124 -1.87 9.85 11.92
CA TYR A 124 -2.58 11.07 11.51
C TYR A 124 -1.55 12.15 11.10
N ASP A 125 -1.95 13.39 10.86
CA ASP A 125 -1.05 14.53 10.55
C ASP A 125 -0.21 14.46 9.26
N ARG A 126 -0.47 13.51 8.36
CA ARG A 126 0.15 13.47 7.02
C ARG A 126 -0.21 14.66 6.14
N VAL A 127 -1.28 15.36 6.51
CA VAL A 127 -1.81 16.53 5.81
C VAL A 127 -1.84 17.67 6.81
N ASN A 128 -1.09 18.72 6.54
CA ASN A 128 -1.19 19.99 7.23
C ASN A 128 -2.36 20.77 6.65
N PHE A 129 -3.34 21.10 7.50
CA PHE A 129 -4.44 21.99 7.14
C PHE A 129 -4.14 23.40 7.65
N THR A 130 -4.33 24.40 6.79
CA THR A 130 -4.18 25.82 7.13
C THR A 130 -5.43 26.57 6.73
N GLY A 131 -6.13 27.09 7.73
CA GLY A 131 -7.30 27.94 7.57
C GLY A 131 -6.89 29.39 7.35
N GLN A 132 -7.61 30.08 6.48
CA GLN A 132 -7.43 31.49 6.17
C GLN A 132 -8.67 32.26 6.63
N PHE A 133 -8.47 33.15 7.59
CA PHE A 133 -9.52 33.98 8.17
C PHE A 133 -9.46 35.40 7.60
N ALA A 134 -10.61 35.97 7.28
CA ALA A 134 -10.73 37.37 6.90
C ALA A 134 -10.55 38.29 8.12
N ASN A 135 -9.73 39.32 7.98
CA ASN A 135 -9.57 40.37 8.99
C ASN A 135 -9.47 41.73 8.29
N GLY A 136 -10.63 42.30 7.95
CA GLY A 136 -10.72 43.50 7.12
C GLY A 136 -10.06 43.26 5.74
N PRO A 137 -9.11 44.12 5.30
CA PRO A 137 -8.39 43.92 4.05
C PRO A 137 -7.28 42.85 4.15
N SER A 138 -6.95 42.40 5.36
CA SER A 138 -5.89 41.43 5.62
C SER A 138 -6.43 40.02 5.82
N ARG A 139 -5.51 39.05 5.79
CA ARG A 139 -5.79 37.63 6.00
C ARG A 139 -4.93 37.10 7.13
N VAL A 140 -5.51 36.27 7.98
CA VAL A 140 -4.79 35.60 9.08
C VAL A 140 -4.81 34.10 8.82
N LEU A 141 -3.63 33.49 8.88
CA LEU A 141 -3.49 32.05 8.72
C LEU A 141 -3.46 31.38 10.08
N SER A 142 -4.13 30.24 10.19
CA SER A 142 -4.16 29.44 11.41
C SER A 142 -4.10 27.95 11.11
N LYS A 143 -3.51 27.18 12.03
CA LYS A 143 -3.44 25.73 11.92
C LYS A 143 -4.84 25.14 12.11
N CYS A 144 -5.21 24.21 11.24
CA CYS A 144 -6.46 23.46 11.33
C CYS A 144 -6.21 21.95 11.28
N GLY A 145 -7.25 21.15 11.50
CA GLY A 145 -7.21 19.70 11.39
C GLY A 145 -8.50 19.04 11.85
N LEU A 146 -8.63 17.75 11.53
CA LEU A 146 -9.71 16.90 12.04
C LEU A 146 -9.51 16.57 13.53
N THR A 147 -8.25 16.46 13.96
CA THR A 147 -7.86 16.32 15.36
C THR A 147 -6.75 17.33 15.66
N LEU A 148 -6.90 18.09 16.74
CA LEU A 148 -5.88 19.04 17.21
C LEU A 148 -5.63 18.81 18.70
N HIS A 149 -4.45 18.29 19.04
CA HIS A 149 -4.03 18.11 20.43
C HIS A 149 -3.44 19.42 20.99
N THR A 150 -4.28 20.28 21.55
CA THR A 150 -3.89 21.58 22.08
C THR A 150 -4.83 22.03 23.20
N SER A 151 -4.34 22.87 24.12
CA SER A 151 -5.15 23.56 25.13
C SER A 151 -5.59 24.96 24.71
N ALA A 152 -5.19 25.41 23.52
CA ALA A 152 -5.59 26.71 22.98
C ALA A 152 -7.08 26.71 22.58
N GLU A 153 -7.68 27.90 22.52
CA GLU A 153 -9.06 28.07 22.06
C GLU A 153 -9.19 27.66 20.58
N LEU A 154 -10.22 26.87 20.28
CA LEU A 154 -10.50 26.33 18.95
C LEU A 154 -11.78 26.94 18.38
N CYS A 155 -11.76 27.16 17.08
CA CYS A 155 -12.96 27.26 16.27
C CYS A 155 -13.37 25.86 15.84
N GLU A 156 -14.62 25.48 16.15
CA GLU A 156 -15.23 24.21 15.78
C GLU A 156 -16.20 24.42 14.62
N TYR A 157 -16.05 23.60 13.58
CA TYR A 157 -16.94 23.55 12.42
C TYR A 157 -17.53 22.14 12.35
N LEU A 158 -18.67 21.97 13.01
CA LEU A 158 -19.41 20.72 13.05
C LEU A 158 -20.25 20.56 11.78
N ASP A 159 -20.15 19.40 11.13
CA ASP A 159 -21.12 19.00 10.12
C ASP A 159 -22.24 18.19 10.79
N ASP A 160 -23.45 18.76 10.80
CA ASP A 160 -24.60 18.17 11.52
C ASP A 160 -25.02 16.80 10.96
N ARG A 161 -24.75 16.52 9.67
CA ARG A 161 -25.16 15.28 9.02
C ARG A 161 -24.33 14.10 9.54
N ASP A 162 -23.01 14.27 9.53
CA ASP A 162 -22.08 13.18 9.80
C ASP A 162 -21.55 13.21 11.25
N GLN A 163 -21.89 14.26 12.02
CA GLN A 163 -21.40 14.53 13.38
C GLN A 163 -19.86 14.55 13.45
N GLU A 164 -19.23 14.96 12.35
CA GLU A 164 -17.80 15.14 12.23
C GLU A 164 -17.45 16.62 12.36
N ALA A 165 -16.46 16.93 13.20
CA ALA A 165 -16.01 18.29 13.43
C ALA A 165 -14.63 18.53 12.82
N PHE A 166 -14.47 19.69 12.20
CA PHE A 166 -13.19 20.22 11.77
C PHE A 166 -12.80 21.39 12.67
N TYR A 167 -11.53 21.47 13.05
CA TYR A 167 -11.07 22.44 14.02
C TYR A 167 -9.99 23.35 13.46
N CYS A 168 -9.98 24.61 13.89
CA CYS A 168 -8.89 25.54 13.67
C CYS A 168 -8.48 26.20 14.98
N LEU A 169 -7.20 26.46 15.19
CA LEU A 169 -6.77 27.36 16.27
C LEU A 169 -7.43 28.73 16.06
N LYS A 170 -8.10 29.26 17.09
CA LYS A 170 -8.78 30.56 16.97
C LYS A 170 -7.74 31.68 16.87
N PRO A 171 -7.73 32.47 15.78
CA PRO A 171 -6.78 33.57 15.68
C PRO A 171 -7.15 34.70 16.67
N PRO A 172 -6.16 35.39 17.28
CA PRO A 172 -6.44 36.46 18.23
C PRO A 172 -7.30 37.57 17.62
N ARG A 173 -8.39 37.93 18.31
CA ARG A 173 -9.31 39.01 17.91
C ARG A 173 -9.99 38.81 16.54
N VAL A 174 -10.02 37.58 16.02
CA VAL A 174 -10.73 37.23 14.78
C VAL A 174 -11.82 36.22 15.10
N PRO A 175 -13.08 36.46 14.69
CA PRO A 175 -14.18 35.52 14.93
C PRO A 175 -14.04 34.26 14.08
N CYS A 176 -14.63 33.15 14.54
CA CYS A 176 -14.50 31.85 13.85
C CYS A 176 -15.21 31.83 12.50
N GLU A 177 -16.31 32.57 12.39
CA GLU A 177 -17.12 32.74 11.19
C GLU A 177 -16.35 33.45 10.06
N ALA A 178 -15.19 34.06 10.38
CA ALA A 178 -14.34 34.69 9.38
C ALA A 178 -13.49 33.70 8.57
N LEU A 179 -13.58 32.38 8.81
CA LEU A 179 -12.90 31.38 7.97
C LEU A 179 -13.44 31.47 6.53
N THR A 180 -12.54 31.72 5.58
CA THR A 180 -12.90 31.87 4.16
C THR A 180 -12.40 30.72 3.30
N HIS A 181 -11.23 30.17 3.62
CA HIS A 181 -10.59 29.12 2.83
C HIS A 181 -9.83 28.18 3.75
N VAL A 182 -9.76 26.91 3.36
CA VAL A 182 -8.85 25.93 3.94
C VAL A 182 -7.93 25.43 2.83
N THR A 183 -6.64 25.40 3.11
CA THR A 183 -5.63 24.85 2.20
C THR A 183 -4.93 23.68 2.86
N THR A 184 -4.57 22.69 2.05
CA THR A 184 -3.89 21.47 2.51
C THR A 184 -2.51 21.37 1.89
N ARG A 185 -1.53 20.91 2.67
CA ARG A 185 -0.21 20.54 2.17
C ARG A 185 0.21 19.21 2.80
N SER A 186 0.86 18.34 2.03
CA SER A 186 1.47 17.14 2.59
C SER A 186 2.50 17.53 3.64
N ALA A 187 2.37 16.98 4.85
CA ALA A 187 3.40 17.11 5.87
C ALA A 187 4.60 16.24 5.48
N ASN A 188 5.81 16.72 5.78
CA ASN A 188 7.03 15.92 5.58
C ASN A 188 7.21 14.91 6.74
N ILE A 189 6.22 14.04 6.92
CA ILE A 189 6.20 13.01 7.97
C ILE A 189 6.18 11.65 7.29
N SER A 190 7.15 10.80 7.64
CA SER A 190 7.17 9.39 7.24
C SER A 190 7.16 8.49 8.45
N TYR A 191 6.28 7.49 8.42
CA TYR A 191 6.21 6.42 9.42
C TYR A 191 7.00 5.17 8.99
N ILE A 192 7.70 5.25 7.85
CA ILE A 192 8.69 4.26 7.42
C ILE A 192 9.98 4.52 8.18
N ARG A 193 10.48 3.50 8.86
CA ARG A 193 11.72 3.59 9.66
C ARG A 193 12.90 3.75 8.72
N GLN A 194 13.95 4.44 9.17
CA GLN A 194 15.14 4.72 8.35
C GLN A 194 15.71 3.47 7.66
N LYS A 195 15.78 2.34 8.36
CA LYS A 195 16.27 1.06 7.80
C LYS A 195 15.34 0.48 6.73
N GLU A 196 14.03 0.60 6.91
CA GLU A 196 13.02 0.01 6.01
C GLU A 196 13.01 0.67 4.63
N TRP A 197 13.56 1.88 4.49
CA TRP A 197 13.71 2.51 3.18
C TRP A 197 14.49 1.64 2.19
N ALA A 198 15.43 0.81 2.66
CA ALA A 198 16.15 -0.13 1.81
C ALA A 198 15.24 -1.12 1.07
N LEU A 199 14.00 -1.37 1.54
CA LEU A 199 13.02 -2.25 0.90
C LEU A 199 12.34 -1.64 -0.33
N PHE A 200 12.51 -0.34 -0.54
CA PHE A 200 11.80 0.43 -1.57
C PHE A 200 12.72 1.07 -2.60
N HIS A 201 14.04 0.95 -2.42
CA HIS A 201 15.02 1.33 -3.43
C HIS A 201 15.18 0.18 -4.42
N ARG A 202 15.07 0.48 -5.71
CA ARG A 202 15.24 -0.48 -6.81
C ARG A 202 16.49 -0.17 -7.60
#